data_AF-A0AAX4PDB0-F1
#
_entry.id   AF-A0AAX4PDB0-F1
#
_cell.length_a   1.000
_cell.length_b   1.000
_cell.length_c   1.000
_cell.angle_alpha   90.00
_cell.angle_beta   90.00
_cell.angle_gamma   90.00
#
_symmetry.space_group_name_H-M   'P 1'
#
loop_
_entity.id
_entity.type
_entity.pdbx_description
1 polymer ?
#
loop_
_entity_poly.entity_id
_entity_poly.type
_entity_poly.pdbx_seq_one_letter_code
_entity_poly.pdbx_strand_id
1 'polypeptide(L)'
;MRDMRQGGNKRNRATMAVLFIVACVLFYRTSVASWATMAGESDAEYQLSSEGAVRLQAELAGTVAEGSASRDLGPRPDGIEALEDAVEGDGDLEAEPIEEHEGIDPTKDMEKALFEEKLALVDTVLAQRIFEANVSRIPILLPLFRELEKAQSTYFVKSLKMSTYDKSCDRYYMDSLSSSGNFDRALYAEMEFTHKVTNKNKNKTGELSQQSVCDDRAEYGCCAACTVPDCCLCKFDGKKSIVKGVLKPKHGRLRLQHRLLRGMTHWNTPEGKRFSELYGEVATELGFRGTDYEMRRLTFLKNFNYIPPEGFLAWHTNRYDNNGVPYRLYMLSTDRDGGSFFKYLLPDGSLAEVADFHGAVRLFKNTNVDRETGAESFLWHTVVSPKAHRHSLGFEITPALLVALLDACDGCWEDFQMLLDEIDPSAEEGSDPLEDEEMEEELKSIKAGELGLDEDDLDDP
;
A
#
# COMPACT_ATOMS: atom_id res chain seq x y z
N MET A 1 69.24 -36.12 -48.14
CA MET A 1 69.38 -34.83 -47.42
C MET A 1 68.09 -34.63 -46.64
N ARG A 2 68.04 -35.17 -45.43
CA ARG A 2 68.47 -34.55 -44.16
C ARG A 2 67.36 -33.67 -43.58
N ASP A 3 66.77 -34.22 -42.52
CA ASP A 3 66.28 -33.57 -41.30
C ASP A 3 66.45 -32.05 -41.22
N MET A 4 65.38 -31.36 -40.81
CA MET A 4 65.37 -30.54 -39.60
C MET A 4 64.07 -29.71 -39.47
N ARG A 5 63.68 -29.46 -38.20
CA ARG A 5 62.74 -28.45 -37.67
C ARG A 5 61.29 -28.89 -37.41
N GLN A 6 61.13 -29.66 -36.35
CA GLN A 6 60.01 -29.46 -35.41
C GLN A 6 60.58 -29.11 -34.03
N GLY A 7 60.45 -27.85 -33.64
CA GLY A 7 60.93 -27.39 -32.34
C GLY A 7 60.69 -25.90 -32.16
N GLY A 8 59.51 -25.53 -31.66
CA GLY A 8 59.24 -24.16 -31.24
C GLY A 8 57.77 -23.78 -31.37
N ASN A 9 56.97 -24.04 -30.33
CA ASN A 9 55.87 -23.15 -29.89
C ASN A 9 54.99 -23.69 -28.74
N LYS A 10 55.38 -24.76 -28.04
CA LYS A 10 54.60 -25.22 -26.87
C LYS A 10 54.79 -24.35 -25.62
N ARG A 11 55.89 -23.59 -25.49
CA ARG A 11 56.12 -22.71 -24.32
C ARG A 11 55.23 -21.47 -24.30
N ASN A 12 54.95 -20.83 -25.44
CA ASN A 12 54.17 -19.58 -25.46
C ASN A 12 52.69 -19.76 -25.13
N ARG A 13 52.10 -20.93 -25.40
CA ARG A 13 50.69 -21.20 -25.05
C ARG A 13 50.48 -21.40 -23.55
N ALA A 14 51.43 -22.03 -22.86
CA ALA A 14 51.36 -22.20 -21.42
C ALA A 14 51.51 -20.85 -20.69
N THR A 15 52.42 -20.00 -21.14
CA THR A 15 52.63 -18.67 -20.54
C THR A 15 51.41 -17.76 -20.70
N MET A 16 50.76 -17.76 -21.87
CA MET A 16 49.53 -16.98 -22.09
C MET A 16 48.35 -17.48 -21.24
N ALA A 17 48.21 -18.81 -21.08
CA ALA A 17 47.17 -19.37 -20.22
C ALA A 17 47.36 -19.00 -18.74
N VAL A 18 48.59 -19.02 -18.25
CA VAL A 18 48.91 -18.62 -16.86
C VAL A 18 48.66 -17.12 -16.65
N LEU A 19 49.06 -16.27 -17.59
CA LEU A 19 48.81 -14.82 -17.51
C LEU A 19 47.31 -14.50 -17.51
N PHE A 20 46.52 -15.22 -18.32
CA PHE A 20 45.07 -15.04 -18.35
C PHE A 20 44.40 -15.45 -17.02
N ILE A 21 44.82 -16.57 -16.43
CA ILE A 21 44.31 -17.01 -15.12
C ILE A 21 44.70 -16.01 -14.02
N VAL A 22 45.94 -15.51 -14.01
CA VAL A 22 46.38 -14.50 -13.04
C VAL A 22 45.57 -13.21 -13.19
N ALA A 23 45.30 -12.75 -14.42
CA ALA A 23 44.46 -11.58 -14.67
C ALA A 23 43.01 -11.78 -14.17
N CYS A 24 42.41 -12.95 -14.41
CA CYS A 24 41.07 -13.27 -13.90
C CYS A 24 41.03 -13.31 -12.36
N VAL A 25 42.05 -13.88 -11.70
CA VAL A 25 42.12 -13.93 -10.23
C VAL A 25 42.32 -12.54 -9.63
N LEU A 26 43.14 -11.69 -10.25
CA LEU A 26 43.33 -10.30 -9.82
C LEU A 26 42.04 -9.48 -9.98
N PHE A 27 41.36 -9.62 -11.13
CA PHE A 27 40.09 -8.93 -11.38
C PHE A 27 38.99 -9.39 -10.43
N TYR A 28 38.95 -10.69 -10.12
CA TYR A 28 38.04 -11.23 -9.11
C TYR A 28 38.35 -10.69 -7.71
N ARG A 29 39.62 -10.62 -7.32
CA ARG A 29 40.03 -10.07 -6.02
C ARG A 29 39.71 -8.58 -5.87
N THR A 30 39.93 -7.77 -6.91
CA THR A 30 39.57 -6.34 -6.87
C THR A 30 38.05 -6.15 -6.85
N SER A 31 37.30 -6.99 -7.57
CA SER A 31 35.83 -6.95 -7.55
C SER A 31 35.28 -7.34 -6.18
N VAL A 32 35.77 -8.42 -5.56
CA VAL A 32 35.33 -8.84 -4.22
C VAL A 32 35.73 -7.83 -3.14
N ALA A 33 36.92 -7.22 -3.23
CA ALA A 33 37.33 -6.16 -2.32
C ALA A 33 36.42 -4.92 -2.43
N SER A 34 36.11 -4.48 -3.66
CA SER A 34 35.20 -3.34 -3.88
C SER A 34 33.79 -3.60 -3.37
N TRP A 35 33.30 -4.84 -3.48
CA TRP A 35 32.01 -5.24 -2.93
C TRP A 35 32.02 -5.33 -1.39
N ALA A 36 33.12 -5.78 -0.79
CA ALA A 36 33.26 -5.82 0.66
C ALA A 36 33.33 -4.41 1.28
N THR A 37 33.97 -3.45 0.60
CA THR A 37 34.01 -2.04 1.06
C THR A 37 32.64 -1.36 0.91
N MET A 38 31.93 -1.59 -0.21
CA MET A 38 30.57 -1.06 -0.39
C MET A 38 29.54 -1.68 0.57
N ALA A 39 29.68 -2.96 0.92
CA ALA A 39 28.80 -3.62 1.91
C ALA A 39 29.10 -3.16 3.35
N GLY A 40 30.36 -2.87 3.68
CA GLY A 40 30.77 -2.41 5.01
C GLY A 40 30.30 -0.98 5.33
N GLU A 41 30.27 -0.08 4.36
CA GLU A 41 29.77 1.29 4.54
C GLU A 41 28.24 1.35 4.62
N SER A 42 27.52 0.50 3.87
CA SER A 42 26.06 0.43 3.96
C SER A 42 25.56 -0.18 5.28
N ASP A 43 26.29 -1.13 5.86
CA ASP A 43 25.90 -1.77 7.11
C ASP A 43 26.14 -0.87 8.33
N ALA A 44 27.18 -0.03 8.31
CA ALA A 44 27.46 0.93 9.39
C ALA A 44 26.43 2.08 9.43
N GLU A 45 26.02 2.59 8.27
CA GLU A 45 24.99 3.64 8.17
C GLU A 45 23.59 3.08 8.51
N TYR A 46 23.33 1.82 8.17
CA TYR A 46 22.09 1.12 8.53
C TYR A 46 21.99 0.83 10.04
N GLN A 47 23.09 0.42 10.69
CA GLN A 47 23.13 0.17 12.14
C GLN A 47 22.84 1.45 12.96
N LEU A 48 23.48 2.57 12.62
CA LEU A 48 23.28 3.86 13.30
C LEU A 48 21.83 4.37 13.21
N SER A 49 21.14 4.18 12.08
CA SER A 49 19.73 4.58 11.95
C SER A 49 18.77 3.66 12.72
N SER A 50 19.11 2.37 12.86
CA SER A 50 18.25 1.38 13.51
C SER A 50 18.32 1.44 15.04
N GLU A 51 19.50 1.71 15.62
CA GLU A 51 19.64 1.92 17.06
C GLU A 51 18.98 3.25 17.49
N GLY A 52 19.07 4.30 16.66
CA GLY A 52 18.35 5.56 16.87
C GLY A 52 16.83 5.39 16.87
N ALA A 53 16.29 4.63 15.92
CA ALA A 53 14.85 4.38 15.82
C ALA A 53 14.31 3.50 16.97
N VAL A 54 15.06 2.49 17.41
CA VAL A 54 14.68 1.62 18.54
C VAL A 54 14.74 2.39 19.87
N ARG A 55 15.71 3.29 20.03
CA ARG A 55 15.84 4.13 21.23
C ARG A 55 14.72 5.17 21.32
N LEU A 56 14.35 5.81 20.20
CA LEU A 56 13.21 6.73 20.13
C LEU A 56 11.88 6.01 20.45
N GLN A 57 11.68 4.79 19.93
CA GLN A 57 10.48 3.99 20.24
C GLN A 57 10.41 3.52 21.70
N ALA A 58 11.55 3.22 22.33
CA ALA A 58 11.60 2.87 23.74
C ALA A 58 11.37 4.09 24.66
N GLU A 59 11.88 5.27 24.28
CA GLU A 59 11.66 6.52 25.01
C GLU A 59 10.20 7.02 24.90
N LEU A 60 9.56 6.86 23.74
CA LEU A 60 8.12 7.13 23.55
C LEU A 60 7.22 6.12 24.26
N ALA A 61 7.60 4.84 24.32
CA ALA A 61 6.84 3.83 25.06
C ALA A 61 6.97 3.98 26.59
N GLY A 62 8.06 4.57 27.08
CA GLY A 62 8.31 4.82 28.50
C GLY A 62 7.65 6.08 29.06
N THR A 63 7.20 7.01 28.21
CA THR A 63 6.60 8.29 28.65
C THR A 63 5.08 8.27 28.79
N VAL A 64 4.40 7.19 28.34
CA VAL A 64 2.93 7.07 28.40
C VAL A 64 2.42 6.23 29.58
N ALA A 65 3.32 5.66 30.39
CA ALA A 65 2.96 4.90 31.59
C ALA A 65 3.80 5.34 32.79
N GLU A 66 3.38 6.41 33.48
CA GLU A 66 3.41 6.55 34.95
C GLU A 66 3.04 7.98 35.38
N GLY A 67 1.73 8.23 35.45
CA GLY A 67 1.18 9.22 36.38
C GLY A 67 0.73 8.48 37.65
N SER A 68 1.35 8.82 38.79
CA SER A 68 1.08 8.39 40.18
C SER A 68 1.76 7.11 40.69
N ALA A 69 2.95 7.26 41.26
CA ALA A 69 3.27 6.77 42.61
C ALA A 69 4.68 7.21 43.04
N SER A 70 4.75 7.94 44.14
CA SER A 70 5.95 8.19 44.94
C SER A 70 6.74 6.90 45.20
N ARG A 71 8.01 6.85 44.79
CA ARG A 71 8.99 5.90 45.35
C ARG A 71 10.41 6.46 45.32
N ASP A 72 11.03 6.38 46.50
CA ASP A 72 12.44 6.65 46.80
C ASP A 72 13.40 6.06 45.76
N LEU A 73 14.29 6.91 45.24
CA LEU A 73 15.49 6.48 44.52
C LEU A 73 16.72 6.77 45.39
N GLY A 74 17.45 5.71 45.71
CA GLY A 74 18.76 5.73 46.36
C GLY A 74 19.86 6.36 45.49
N PRO A 75 21.11 6.35 45.98
CA PRO A 75 22.12 7.32 45.58
C PRO A 75 22.56 7.12 44.12
N ARG A 76 22.53 8.23 43.36
CA ARG A 76 23.15 8.34 42.04
C ARG A 76 24.68 8.27 42.18
N PRO A 77 25.38 7.59 41.26
CA PRO A 77 26.83 7.62 41.18
C PRO A 77 27.32 8.94 40.57
N ASP A 78 28.41 9.44 41.13
CA ASP A 78 29.10 10.66 40.75
C ASP A 78 29.61 10.64 39.30
N GLY A 79 29.49 11.79 38.63
CA GLY A 79 30.30 12.13 37.47
C GLY A 79 29.49 12.37 36.20
N ILE A 80 29.09 13.63 35.99
CA ILE A 80 29.28 14.40 34.74
C ILE A 80 29.05 15.86 35.15
N GLU A 81 30.15 16.61 35.22
CA GLU A 81 30.16 18.06 35.34
C GLU A 81 29.94 18.68 33.95
N ALA A 82 29.32 19.87 33.96
CA ALA A 82 29.34 20.91 32.93
C ALA A 82 28.49 20.70 31.66
N LEU A 83 27.27 21.26 31.69
CA LEU A 83 26.81 22.22 30.68
C LEU A 83 25.54 22.94 31.19
N GLU A 84 25.72 23.83 32.15
CA GLU A 84 24.72 24.84 32.52
C GLU A 84 25.31 26.19 32.15
N ASP A 85 24.91 26.73 30.99
CA ASP A 85 24.85 28.16 30.71
C ASP A 85 24.21 28.35 29.31
N ALA A 86 23.21 29.24 29.27
CA ALA A 86 22.39 29.65 28.11
C ALA A 86 21.15 28.78 27.81
N VAL A 87 20.03 29.08 28.48
CA VAL A 87 18.78 29.59 27.85
C VAL A 87 17.96 30.28 28.96
N GLU A 88 18.15 31.58 29.16
CA GLU A 88 17.11 32.44 29.75
C GLU A 88 16.53 33.26 28.60
N GLY A 89 15.28 32.98 28.28
CA GLY A 89 14.52 33.63 27.22
C GLY A 89 13.04 33.35 27.44
N ASP A 90 12.47 34.01 28.45
CA ASP A 90 11.03 34.14 28.64
C ASP A 90 10.47 34.98 27.47
N GLY A 91 10.13 34.29 26.39
CA GLY A 91 9.31 34.81 25.31
C GLY A 91 7.95 34.15 25.39
N ASP A 92 6.96 34.89 25.90
CA ASP A 92 5.54 34.57 25.74
C ASP A 92 5.21 34.51 24.25
N LEU A 93 5.30 33.31 23.66
CA LEU A 93 4.74 33.00 22.36
C LEU A 93 3.26 32.74 22.57
N GLU A 94 2.45 33.80 22.53
CA GLU A 94 1.03 33.66 22.28
C GLU A 94 0.88 32.94 20.93
N ALA A 95 0.38 31.71 20.98
CA ALA A 95 0.02 30.96 19.79
C ALA A 95 -1.08 31.73 19.07
N GLU A 96 -0.80 32.22 17.86
CA GLU A 96 -1.84 32.82 17.04
C GLU A 96 -2.95 31.78 16.81
N PRO A 97 -4.23 32.19 16.89
CA PRO A 97 -5.35 31.29 16.64
C PRO A 97 -5.23 30.72 15.23
N ILE A 98 -5.28 29.39 15.14
CA ILE A 98 -5.28 28.66 13.88
C ILE A 98 -6.56 29.07 13.14
N GLU A 99 -6.43 29.72 11.98
CA GLU A 99 -7.55 30.03 11.11
C GLU A 99 -8.31 28.73 10.80
N GLU A 100 -9.59 28.69 11.18
CA GLU A 100 -10.53 27.68 10.71
C GLU A 100 -10.50 27.75 9.18
N HIS A 101 -9.98 26.70 8.53
CA HIS A 101 -9.98 26.62 7.08
C HIS A 101 -11.43 26.76 6.59
N GLU A 102 -11.71 27.87 5.90
CA GLU A 102 -12.96 28.11 5.17
C GLU A 102 -13.31 26.83 4.38
N GLY A 103 -14.57 26.41 4.47
CA GLY A 103 -15.06 25.19 3.85
C GLY A 103 -14.67 25.11 2.37
N ILE A 104 -14.29 23.91 1.92
CA ILE A 104 -13.99 23.66 0.51
C ILE A 104 -15.26 23.99 -0.30
N ASP A 105 -15.19 24.99 -1.16
CA ASP A 105 -16.30 25.35 -2.06
C ASP A 105 -16.55 24.18 -3.04
N PRO A 106 -17.66 23.43 -2.90
CA PRO A 106 -17.95 22.25 -3.74
C PRO A 106 -18.28 22.63 -5.19
N THR A 107 -18.51 23.92 -5.47
CA THR A 107 -18.83 24.43 -6.81
C THR A 107 -17.61 24.85 -7.62
N LYS A 108 -16.42 24.79 -7.01
CA LYS A 108 -15.18 25.25 -7.63
C LYS A 108 -14.75 24.32 -8.75
N ASP A 109 -14.43 24.92 -9.90
CA ASP A 109 -13.75 24.25 -11.01
C ASP A 109 -12.41 23.68 -10.52
N MET A 110 -12.38 22.38 -10.27
CA MET A 110 -11.21 21.68 -9.73
C MET A 110 -10.00 21.77 -10.66
N GLU A 111 -10.17 22.05 -11.96
CA GLU A 111 -9.02 22.33 -12.84
C GLU A 111 -8.26 23.59 -12.41
N LYS A 112 -8.94 24.55 -11.78
CA LYS A 112 -8.40 25.83 -11.31
C LYS A 112 -8.05 25.86 -9.82
N ALA A 113 -8.48 24.86 -9.05
CA ALA A 113 -8.18 24.76 -7.63
C ALA A 113 -6.66 24.65 -7.38
N LEU A 114 -6.21 25.20 -6.26
CA LEU A 114 -4.82 25.07 -5.81
C LEU A 114 -4.53 23.63 -5.37
N PHE A 115 -3.25 23.27 -5.34
CA PHE A 115 -2.83 21.92 -4.95
C PHE A 115 -3.30 21.55 -3.53
N GLU A 116 -3.23 22.50 -2.60
CA GLU A 116 -3.61 22.31 -1.21
C GLU A 116 -5.10 22.04 -1.05
N GLU A 117 -5.95 22.72 -1.84
CA GLU A 117 -7.39 22.51 -1.86
C GLU A 117 -7.74 21.12 -2.42
N LYS A 118 -7.11 20.75 -3.55
CA LYS A 118 -7.23 19.41 -4.13
C LYS A 118 -6.82 18.32 -3.15
N LEU A 119 -5.69 18.51 -2.47
CA LEU A 119 -5.19 17.54 -1.52
C LEU A 119 -6.10 17.45 -0.28
N ALA A 120 -6.64 18.58 0.21
CA ALA A 120 -7.60 18.58 1.31
C ALA A 120 -8.87 17.78 0.94
N LEU A 121 -9.42 17.99 -0.26
CA LEU A 121 -10.54 17.19 -0.76
C LEU A 121 -10.19 15.69 -0.82
N VAL A 122 -9.05 15.35 -1.40
CA VAL A 122 -8.56 13.96 -1.48
C VAL A 122 -8.40 13.34 -0.09
N ASP A 123 -7.81 14.08 0.85
CA ASP A 123 -7.61 13.64 2.24
C ASP A 123 -8.94 13.37 2.93
N THR A 124 -9.92 14.27 2.78
CA THR A 124 -11.25 14.15 3.37
C THR A 124 -11.99 12.94 2.80
N VAL A 125 -12.08 12.83 1.48
CA VAL A 125 -12.79 11.73 0.81
C VAL A 125 -12.12 10.39 1.10
N LEU A 126 -10.80 10.28 0.93
CA LEU A 126 -10.10 9.00 1.10
C LEU A 126 -9.89 8.58 2.55
N ALA A 127 -10.05 9.47 3.53
CA ALA A 127 -10.12 9.09 4.94
C ALA A 127 -11.41 8.33 5.27
N GLN A 128 -12.48 8.57 4.51
CA GLN A 128 -13.83 8.05 4.75
C GLN A 128 -14.25 6.97 3.75
N ARG A 129 -13.71 6.99 2.53
CA ARG A 129 -14.11 6.12 1.42
C ARG A 129 -12.90 5.67 0.61
N ILE A 130 -13.13 4.73 -0.29
CA ILE A 130 -12.21 4.44 -1.39
C ILE A 130 -12.72 5.11 -2.65
N PHE A 131 -11.80 5.48 -3.55
CA PHE A 131 -12.14 5.97 -4.87
C PHE A 131 -11.85 4.90 -5.93
N GLU A 132 -12.73 4.79 -6.93
CA GLU A 132 -12.56 3.88 -8.05
C GLU A 132 -12.90 4.52 -9.39
N ALA A 133 -12.06 4.28 -10.38
CA ALA A 133 -12.32 4.64 -11.77
C ALA A 133 -11.91 3.51 -12.71
N ASN A 134 -12.47 3.50 -13.92
CA ASN A 134 -11.98 2.61 -14.97
C ASN A 134 -10.67 3.17 -15.55
N VAL A 135 -9.68 2.32 -15.78
CA VAL A 135 -8.37 2.70 -16.34
C VAL A 135 -8.46 3.40 -17.69
N SER A 136 -9.53 3.20 -18.46
CA SER A 136 -9.79 3.95 -19.70
C SER A 136 -9.92 5.46 -19.48
N ARG A 137 -10.34 5.90 -18.28
CA ARG A 137 -10.41 7.30 -17.87
C ARG A 137 -9.07 7.85 -17.39
N ILE A 138 -8.06 6.98 -17.21
CA ILE A 138 -6.72 7.35 -16.73
C ILE A 138 -5.68 6.88 -17.75
N PRO A 139 -5.56 7.54 -18.92
CA PRO A 139 -4.80 7.02 -20.06
C PRO A 139 -3.33 6.72 -19.77
N ILE A 140 -2.72 7.50 -18.86
CA ILE A 140 -1.33 7.32 -18.43
C ILE A 140 -1.09 5.95 -17.77
N LEU A 141 -2.10 5.33 -17.16
CA LEU A 141 -2.01 4.00 -16.56
C LEU A 141 -2.26 2.85 -17.56
N LEU A 142 -2.74 3.13 -18.78
CA LEU A 142 -3.07 2.08 -19.76
C LEU A 142 -1.88 1.19 -20.14
N PRO A 143 -0.65 1.69 -20.37
CA PRO A 143 0.50 0.83 -20.66
C PRO A 143 0.78 -0.17 -19.54
N LEU A 144 0.69 0.28 -18.29
CA LEU A 144 0.86 -0.55 -17.09
C LEU A 144 -0.25 -1.60 -16.99
N PHE A 145 -1.51 -1.22 -17.24
CA PHE A 145 -2.64 -2.13 -17.21
C PHE A 145 -2.57 -3.22 -18.29
N ARG A 146 -2.21 -2.85 -19.52
CA ARG A 146 -2.06 -3.83 -20.62
C ARG A 146 -1.01 -4.89 -20.29
N GLU A 147 0.03 -4.52 -19.56
CA GLU A 147 1.02 -5.49 -19.08
C GLU A 147 0.44 -6.41 -17.99
N LEU A 148 -0.44 -5.89 -17.13
CA LEU A 148 -1.18 -6.70 -16.15
C LEU A 148 -2.10 -7.71 -16.84
N GLU A 149 -2.78 -7.33 -17.92
CA GLU A 149 -3.61 -8.23 -18.73
C GLU A 149 -2.79 -9.35 -19.38
N LYS A 150 -1.59 -9.04 -19.90
CA LYS A 150 -0.67 -10.07 -20.42
C LYS A 150 -0.26 -11.05 -19.32
N ALA A 151 0.07 -10.53 -18.13
CA ALA A 151 0.39 -11.38 -17.00
C ALA A 151 -0.81 -12.27 -16.60
N GLN A 152 -2.03 -11.72 -16.56
CA GLN A 152 -3.26 -12.49 -16.34
C GLN A 152 -3.36 -13.66 -17.34
N SER A 153 -3.16 -13.41 -18.64
CA SER A 153 -3.23 -14.48 -19.66
C SER A 153 -2.21 -15.60 -19.43
N THR A 154 -1.07 -15.29 -18.80
CA THR A 154 0.01 -16.24 -18.50
C THR A 154 -0.26 -17.04 -17.22
N TYR A 155 -0.84 -16.39 -16.22
CA TYR A 155 -1.01 -16.96 -14.87
C TYR A 155 -2.41 -17.53 -14.62
N PHE A 156 -3.39 -17.21 -15.45
CA PHE A 156 -4.78 -17.66 -15.33
C PHE A 156 -4.91 -19.18 -15.50
N VAL A 157 -5.54 -19.81 -14.51
CA VAL A 157 -5.84 -21.25 -14.51
C VAL A 157 -7.34 -21.44 -14.42
N LYS A 158 -8.02 -21.53 -15.56
CA LYS A 158 -9.50 -21.56 -15.66
C LYS A 158 -10.19 -22.51 -14.68
N SER A 159 -9.63 -23.70 -14.46
CA SER A 159 -10.21 -24.75 -13.61
C SER A 159 -9.86 -24.65 -12.12
N LEU A 160 -9.02 -23.69 -11.74
CA LEU A 160 -8.55 -23.53 -10.37
C LEU A 160 -9.68 -22.99 -9.47
N LYS A 161 -9.88 -23.66 -8.34
CA LYS A 161 -10.78 -23.27 -7.24
C LYS A 161 -10.11 -23.64 -5.92
N MET A 162 -9.97 -22.71 -4.99
CA MET A 162 -9.09 -22.92 -3.83
C MET A 162 -9.58 -24.01 -2.88
N SER A 163 -10.89 -24.20 -2.69
CA SER A 163 -11.43 -25.26 -1.81
C SER A 163 -11.07 -26.68 -2.26
N THR A 164 -10.66 -26.85 -3.53
CA THR A 164 -10.21 -28.15 -4.06
C THR A 164 -8.84 -28.54 -3.48
N TYR A 165 -8.01 -27.55 -3.14
CA TYR A 165 -6.60 -27.70 -2.82
C TYR A 165 -6.26 -27.36 -1.37
N ASP A 166 -7.15 -26.69 -0.68
CA ASP A 166 -6.90 -26.18 0.66
C ASP A 166 -8.23 -26.12 1.39
N LYS A 167 -8.28 -26.63 2.62
CA LYS A 167 -9.45 -26.48 3.51
C LYS A 167 -9.07 -25.87 4.85
N SER A 168 -7.79 -25.92 5.18
CA SER A 168 -7.23 -25.47 6.45
C SER A 168 -7.58 -24.03 6.83
N CYS A 169 -7.75 -23.12 5.86
CA CYS A 169 -8.05 -21.71 6.11
C CYS A 169 -9.48 -21.30 5.73
N ASP A 170 -10.42 -22.26 5.63
CA ASP A 170 -11.83 -21.97 5.34
C ASP A 170 -12.47 -21.03 6.37
N ARG A 171 -12.05 -21.07 7.64
CA ARG A 171 -12.52 -20.10 8.65
C ARG A 171 -12.25 -18.65 8.23
N TYR A 172 -11.01 -18.33 7.86
CA TYR A 172 -10.61 -16.98 7.44
C TYR A 172 -11.27 -16.55 6.12
N TYR A 173 -11.52 -17.52 5.23
CA TYR A 173 -12.32 -17.29 4.03
C TYR A 173 -13.76 -16.89 4.39
N MET A 174 -14.39 -17.59 5.34
CA MET A 174 -15.74 -17.25 5.81
C MET A 174 -15.79 -15.88 6.51
N ASP A 175 -14.78 -15.54 7.32
CA ASP A 175 -14.67 -14.21 7.93
C ASP A 175 -14.57 -13.11 6.85
N SER A 176 -13.87 -13.37 5.74
CA SER A 176 -13.74 -12.43 4.61
C SER A 176 -14.99 -12.38 3.74
N LEU A 177 -15.76 -13.47 3.67
CA LEU A 177 -17.05 -13.52 2.99
C LEU A 177 -18.17 -12.82 3.77
N SER A 178 -18.04 -12.74 5.09
CA SER A 178 -19.06 -12.17 5.98
C SER A 178 -19.54 -10.81 5.47
N SER A 179 -20.85 -10.59 5.58
CA SER A 179 -21.48 -9.28 5.37
C SER A 179 -21.48 -8.43 6.64
N SER A 180 -20.94 -8.94 7.74
CA SER A 180 -20.70 -8.18 8.96
C SER A 180 -19.22 -7.81 9.06
N GLY A 181 -18.93 -6.57 9.47
CA GLY A 181 -17.57 -6.12 9.84
C GLY A 181 -17.05 -6.73 11.14
N ASN A 182 -17.71 -7.78 11.64
CA ASN A 182 -17.42 -8.44 12.91
C ASN A 182 -16.49 -9.63 12.67
N PHE A 183 -15.19 -9.33 12.65
CA PHE A 183 -14.12 -10.33 12.62
C PHE A 183 -13.19 -10.14 13.83
N ASP A 184 -12.38 -11.14 14.13
CA ASP A 184 -11.46 -11.12 15.28
C ASP A 184 -10.24 -10.21 15.00
N ARG A 185 -10.41 -8.89 15.16
CA ARG A 185 -9.37 -7.88 14.87
C ARG A 185 -8.05 -8.18 15.60
N ALA A 186 -8.12 -8.70 16.84
CA ALA A 186 -6.93 -9.03 17.62
C ALA A 186 -6.14 -10.17 16.98
N LEU A 187 -6.82 -11.26 16.58
CA LEU A 187 -6.22 -12.37 15.84
C LEU A 187 -5.55 -11.89 14.54
N TYR A 188 -6.25 -11.09 13.73
CA TYR A 188 -5.68 -10.62 12.46
C TYR A 188 -4.52 -9.64 12.65
N ALA A 189 -4.55 -8.80 13.69
CA ALA A 189 -3.45 -7.90 14.01
C ALA A 189 -2.20 -8.67 14.46
N GLU A 190 -2.36 -9.74 15.25
CA GLU A 190 -1.29 -10.64 15.67
C GLU A 190 -0.71 -11.40 14.47
N MET A 191 -1.58 -11.91 13.58
CA MET A 191 -1.15 -12.58 12.36
C MET A 191 -0.36 -11.64 11.44
N GLU A 192 -0.85 -10.42 11.21
CA GLU A 192 -0.16 -9.40 10.42
C GLU A 192 1.21 -9.08 11.03
N PHE A 193 1.29 -8.84 12.34
CA PHE A 193 2.54 -8.60 13.05
C PHE A 193 3.51 -9.78 12.92
N THR A 194 3.04 -11.01 13.16
CA THR A 194 3.86 -12.22 13.08
C THR A 194 4.44 -12.39 11.67
N HIS A 195 3.63 -12.20 10.64
CA HIS A 195 4.06 -12.40 9.25
C HIS A 195 4.88 -11.26 8.67
N LYS A 196 4.65 -10.01 9.08
CA LYS A 196 5.31 -8.81 8.51
C LYS A 196 6.50 -8.34 9.32
N VAL A 197 6.45 -8.48 10.64
CA VAL A 197 7.49 -8.05 11.57
C VAL A 197 8.30 -9.25 12.02
N THR A 198 7.70 -10.18 12.76
CA THR A 198 8.44 -11.28 13.40
C THR A 198 9.17 -12.16 12.39
N ASN A 199 8.46 -12.72 11.40
CA ASN A 199 9.08 -13.63 10.43
C ASN A 199 10.01 -12.92 9.43
N LYS A 200 9.86 -11.60 9.24
CA LYS A 200 10.75 -10.80 8.38
C LYS A 200 12.02 -10.37 9.13
N ASN A 201 11.89 -9.99 10.41
CA ASN A 201 12.99 -9.50 11.26
C ASN A 201 13.78 -10.62 11.95
N LYS A 202 13.20 -11.81 12.14
CA LYS A 202 13.94 -13.00 12.62
C LYS A 202 15.13 -13.38 11.73
N ASN A 203 15.12 -12.96 10.45
CA ASN A 203 16.26 -13.09 9.56
C ASN A 203 17.37 -12.03 9.80
N LYS A 204 17.07 -10.93 10.51
CA LYS A 204 17.99 -9.79 10.73
C LYS A 204 18.64 -9.77 12.11
N THR A 205 17.94 -10.19 13.17
CA THR A 205 18.40 -10.04 14.56
C THR A 205 19.31 -11.17 15.07
N GLY A 206 19.67 -12.14 14.22
CA GLY A 206 20.70 -13.13 14.56
C GLY A 206 20.27 -14.28 15.48
N GLU A 207 19.27 -14.10 16.35
CA GLU A 207 18.84 -15.12 17.33
C GLU A 207 18.22 -16.39 16.71
N LEU A 208 17.69 -16.29 15.48
CA LEU A 208 17.23 -17.42 14.66
C LEU A 208 18.01 -17.57 13.35
N SER A 209 19.22 -17.00 13.26
CA SER A 209 20.08 -16.99 12.07
C SER A 209 20.41 -18.36 11.45
N GLN A 210 19.99 -19.46 12.06
CA GLN A 210 20.25 -20.81 11.57
C GLN A 210 19.04 -21.52 10.93
N GLN A 211 17.82 -21.00 11.04
CA GLN A 211 16.66 -21.60 10.39
C GLN A 211 15.84 -20.54 9.63
N SER A 212 16.10 -20.43 8.33
CA SER A 212 15.21 -19.68 7.43
C SER A 212 13.79 -20.21 7.58
N VAL A 213 12.85 -19.33 7.98
CA VAL A 213 11.41 -19.64 8.12
C VAL A 213 10.86 -20.30 6.84
N CYS A 214 11.41 -19.93 5.69
CA CYS A 214 11.24 -20.67 4.45
C CYS A 214 12.37 -20.42 3.46
N ASP A 215 12.48 -21.32 2.48
CA ASP A 215 13.34 -21.15 1.33
C ASP A 215 12.62 -20.29 0.26
N ASP A 216 12.97 -19.01 0.17
CA ASP A 216 12.46 -18.10 -0.87
C ASP A 216 12.89 -18.49 -2.30
N ARG A 217 13.87 -19.41 -2.43
CA ARG A 217 14.30 -20.00 -3.70
C ARG A 217 13.54 -21.29 -4.04
N ALA A 218 12.69 -21.79 -3.15
CA ALA A 218 11.88 -22.96 -3.42
C ALA A 218 11.09 -22.79 -4.72
N GLU A 219 11.09 -23.84 -5.54
CA GLU A 219 10.50 -23.84 -6.89
C GLU A 219 9.05 -23.32 -6.88
N TYR A 220 8.27 -23.76 -5.89
CA TYR A 220 6.85 -23.47 -5.73
C TYR A 220 6.55 -22.48 -4.60
N GLY A 221 7.57 -21.79 -4.09
CA GLY A 221 7.44 -20.79 -3.02
C GLY A 221 7.46 -21.35 -1.60
N CYS A 222 7.52 -20.40 -0.66
CA CYS A 222 7.69 -20.59 0.78
C CYS A 222 6.74 -21.65 1.38
N CYS A 223 5.45 -21.66 0.99
CA CYS A 223 4.47 -22.57 1.58
C CYS A 223 4.57 -24.02 1.10
N ALA A 224 5.24 -24.26 -0.02
CA ALA A 224 5.48 -25.62 -0.50
C ALA A 224 6.73 -26.26 0.12
N ALA A 225 7.60 -25.46 0.75
CA ALA A 225 8.90 -25.87 1.27
C ALA A 225 9.18 -25.23 2.65
N CYS A 226 8.15 -25.15 3.46
CA CYS A 226 8.24 -24.52 4.76
C CYS A 226 8.90 -25.44 5.81
N THR A 227 9.74 -24.85 6.65
CA THR A 227 10.54 -25.55 7.66
C THR A 227 10.03 -25.36 9.09
N VAL A 228 9.15 -24.39 9.33
CA VAL A 228 8.57 -24.12 10.65
C VAL A 228 7.05 -24.34 10.65
N PRO A 229 6.45 -24.75 11.79
CA PRO A 229 5.01 -24.74 11.93
C PRO A 229 4.41 -23.37 11.58
N ASP A 230 3.27 -23.36 10.89
CA ASP A 230 2.42 -22.19 10.66
C ASP A 230 3.09 -20.99 9.94
N CYS A 231 4.16 -21.22 9.18
CA CYS A 231 4.73 -20.21 8.27
C CYS A 231 3.76 -19.71 7.19
N CYS A 232 2.71 -20.47 6.93
CA CYS A 232 1.65 -20.18 5.98
C CYS A 232 0.31 -20.33 6.67
N LEU A 233 -0.57 -19.38 6.40
CA LEU A 233 -1.94 -19.39 6.90
C LEU A 233 -2.70 -20.63 6.47
N CYS A 234 -2.49 -21.04 5.22
CA CYS A 234 -3.16 -22.18 4.61
C CYS A 234 -2.16 -23.32 4.37
N LYS A 235 -2.52 -24.54 4.80
CA LYS A 235 -1.71 -25.77 4.74
C LYS A 235 -1.84 -26.56 3.42
N PHE A 236 -2.57 -26.06 2.41
CA PHE A 236 -2.74 -26.69 1.08
C PHE A 236 -2.99 -28.21 1.14
N ASP A 237 -3.88 -28.59 2.07
CA ASP A 237 -4.16 -29.95 2.52
C ASP A 237 -5.39 -30.58 1.84
N GLY A 238 -5.88 -29.97 0.77
CA GLY A 238 -7.10 -30.38 0.10
C GLY A 238 -7.02 -31.77 -0.54
N LYS A 239 -8.12 -32.15 -1.23
CA LYS A 239 -8.24 -33.47 -1.86
C LYS A 239 -7.22 -33.70 -3.00
N LYS A 240 -6.65 -32.62 -3.54
CA LYS A 240 -5.70 -32.65 -4.65
C LYS A 240 -4.44 -31.86 -4.30
N SER A 241 -3.30 -32.31 -4.82
CA SER A 241 -2.04 -31.56 -4.72
C SER A 241 -2.06 -30.34 -5.65
N ILE A 242 -1.95 -29.15 -5.07
CA ILE A 242 -1.83 -27.88 -5.83
C ILE A 242 -0.55 -27.86 -6.68
N VAL A 243 0.53 -28.42 -6.15
CA VAL A 243 1.79 -28.56 -6.89
C VAL A 243 1.58 -29.36 -8.16
N LYS A 244 1.00 -30.56 -8.08
CA LYS A 244 0.80 -31.41 -9.26
C LYS A 244 -0.26 -30.86 -10.22
N GLY A 245 -1.34 -30.30 -9.69
CA GLY A 245 -2.50 -29.89 -10.49
C GLY A 245 -2.39 -28.49 -11.11
N VAL A 246 -1.56 -27.62 -10.55
CA VAL A 246 -1.50 -26.20 -10.90
C VAL A 246 -0.07 -25.75 -11.17
N LEU A 247 0.89 -26.09 -10.31
CA LEU A 247 2.23 -25.50 -10.38
C LEU A 247 3.21 -26.25 -11.32
N LYS A 248 3.02 -27.56 -11.55
CA LYS A 248 4.06 -28.43 -12.14
C LYS A 248 4.05 -28.72 -13.66
N PRO A 249 3.01 -28.44 -14.48
CA PRO A 249 3.15 -28.75 -15.93
C PRO A 249 2.85 -27.66 -16.98
N LYS A 250 2.15 -26.55 -16.70
CA LYS A 250 1.65 -25.66 -17.78
C LYS A 250 1.55 -24.16 -17.47
N HIS A 251 1.59 -23.81 -16.20
CA HIS A 251 1.39 -22.43 -15.76
C HIS A 251 2.77 -21.86 -15.42
N GLY A 252 2.98 -20.54 -15.57
CA GLY A 252 4.28 -19.88 -15.34
C GLY A 252 4.84 -20.12 -13.92
N ARG A 253 5.81 -19.32 -13.46
CA ARG A 253 6.39 -19.45 -12.11
C ARG A 253 5.41 -19.02 -10.99
N LEU A 254 4.23 -19.65 -10.92
CA LEU A 254 3.27 -19.52 -9.83
C LEU A 254 3.94 -20.02 -8.55
N ARG A 255 3.96 -19.17 -7.52
CA ARG A 255 4.55 -19.49 -6.22
C ARG A 255 3.52 -19.29 -5.13
N LEU A 256 3.57 -20.19 -4.16
CA LEU A 256 2.75 -20.16 -2.97
C LEU A 256 3.48 -19.36 -1.89
N GLN A 257 3.04 -18.14 -1.65
CA GLN A 257 3.47 -17.33 -0.51
C GLN A 257 2.21 -16.80 0.19
N HIS A 258 1.67 -17.63 1.08
CA HIS A 258 0.35 -17.53 1.71
C HIS A 258 0.47 -17.18 3.18
N ARG A 259 1.04 -16.00 3.46
CA ARG A 259 1.11 -15.47 4.82
C ARG A 259 -0.25 -15.02 5.32
N LEU A 260 -0.96 -14.21 4.52
CA LEU A 260 -2.35 -13.80 4.77
C LEU A 260 -3.26 -14.07 3.57
N LEU A 261 -2.69 -14.60 2.49
CA LEU A 261 -3.37 -14.82 1.22
C LEU A 261 -3.77 -16.29 1.09
N ARG A 262 -4.90 -16.59 0.45
CA ARG A 262 -5.22 -17.87 -0.19
C ARG A 262 -5.34 -17.61 -1.69
N GLY A 263 -4.27 -17.89 -2.44
CA GLY A 263 -4.15 -17.53 -3.86
C GLY A 263 -2.77 -17.87 -4.42
N MET A 264 -2.15 -16.96 -5.16
CA MET A 264 -0.74 -16.98 -5.57
C MET A 264 -0.20 -15.56 -5.63
N THR A 265 1.12 -15.43 -5.63
CA THR A 265 1.76 -14.12 -5.71
C THR A 265 3.07 -14.17 -6.49
N HIS A 266 3.48 -13.02 -7.02
CA HIS A 266 4.39 -12.95 -8.18
C HIS A 266 5.54 -11.95 -8.00
N TRP A 267 5.99 -11.69 -6.77
CA TRP A 267 6.93 -10.60 -6.45
C TRP A 267 8.28 -10.72 -7.19
N ASN A 268 8.73 -11.95 -7.43
CA ASN A 268 10.05 -12.26 -8.00
C ASN A 268 9.94 -12.82 -9.43
N THR A 269 9.08 -12.21 -10.23
CA THR A 269 8.87 -12.56 -11.63
C THR A 269 9.45 -11.48 -12.56
N PRO A 270 9.84 -11.81 -13.81
CA PRO A 270 10.26 -10.80 -14.79
C PRO A 270 9.21 -9.70 -14.98
N GLU A 271 7.92 -10.06 -14.92
CA GLU A 271 6.80 -9.12 -15.01
C GLU A 271 6.82 -8.13 -13.84
N GLY A 272 7.14 -8.58 -12.62
CA GLY A 272 7.31 -7.70 -11.45
C GLY A 272 8.28 -6.55 -11.69
N LYS A 273 9.44 -6.83 -12.30
CA LYS A 273 10.41 -5.78 -12.67
C LYS A 273 9.83 -4.83 -13.72
N ARG A 274 9.16 -5.38 -14.74
CA ARG A 274 8.54 -4.58 -15.81
C ARG A 274 7.44 -3.66 -15.25
N PHE A 275 6.65 -4.12 -14.28
CA PHE A 275 5.65 -3.29 -13.61
C PHE A 275 6.27 -2.13 -12.84
N SER A 276 7.35 -2.37 -12.10
CA SER A 276 8.10 -1.29 -11.42
C SER A 276 8.66 -0.26 -12.41
N GLU A 277 9.21 -0.71 -13.55
CA GLU A 277 9.70 0.18 -14.61
C GLU A 277 8.55 1.04 -15.19
N LEU A 278 7.44 0.41 -15.59
CA LEU A 278 6.27 1.09 -16.14
C LEU A 278 5.64 2.09 -15.16
N TYR A 279 5.56 1.75 -13.87
CA TYR A 279 5.06 2.69 -12.87
C TYR A 279 6.05 3.84 -12.63
N GLY A 280 7.35 3.62 -12.77
CA GLY A 280 8.34 4.69 -12.77
C GLY A 280 8.18 5.65 -13.95
N GLU A 281 7.86 5.11 -15.14
CA GLU A 281 7.50 5.93 -16.31
C GLU A 281 6.27 6.80 -16.02
N VAL A 282 5.21 6.22 -15.47
CA VAL A 282 3.99 6.94 -15.01
C VAL A 282 4.35 8.05 -14.01
N ALA A 283 5.10 7.72 -12.95
CA ALA A 283 5.47 8.70 -11.93
C ALA A 283 6.28 9.87 -12.52
N THR A 284 7.17 9.59 -13.48
CA THR A 284 7.99 10.61 -14.16
C THR A 284 7.12 11.54 -15.01
N GLU A 285 6.16 10.98 -15.73
CA GLU A 285 5.22 11.72 -16.59
C GLU A 285 4.25 12.57 -15.76
N LEU A 286 3.82 12.08 -14.59
CA LEU A 286 3.07 12.86 -13.58
C LEU A 286 3.92 13.90 -12.83
N GLY A 287 5.18 14.08 -13.21
CA GLY A 287 6.02 15.16 -12.67
C GLY A 287 6.86 14.80 -11.46
N PHE A 288 6.98 13.53 -11.06
CA PHE A 288 7.91 13.13 -10.00
C PHE A 288 9.37 13.48 -10.37
N ARG A 289 10.10 14.14 -9.45
CA ARG A 289 11.50 14.54 -9.63
C ARG A 289 12.40 14.15 -8.44
N GLY A 290 12.04 13.11 -7.71
CA GLY A 290 12.84 12.61 -6.59
C GLY A 290 14.14 11.94 -7.02
N THR A 291 14.98 11.63 -6.04
CA THR A 291 16.22 10.86 -6.19
C THR A 291 15.96 9.42 -6.65
N ASP A 292 16.99 8.74 -7.14
CA ASP A 292 16.92 7.31 -7.48
C ASP A 292 16.45 6.44 -6.31
N TYR A 293 16.81 6.81 -5.08
CA TYR A 293 16.37 6.09 -3.89
C TYR A 293 14.88 6.23 -3.65
N GLU A 294 14.35 7.46 -3.74
CA GLU A 294 12.92 7.73 -3.60
C GLU A 294 12.12 7.08 -4.73
N MET A 295 12.60 7.17 -5.98
CA MET A 295 12.00 6.47 -7.12
C MET A 295 11.93 4.96 -6.87
N ARG A 296 13.03 4.32 -6.45
CA ARG A 296 13.02 2.87 -6.15
C ARG A 296 12.02 2.49 -5.05
N ARG A 297 11.84 3.34 -4.03
CA ARG A 297 10.86 3.09 -2.96
C ARG A 297 9.44 3.22 -3.47
N LEU A 298 9.17 4.26 -4.25
CA LEU A 298 7.86 4.54 -4.85
C LEU A 298 7.45 3.45 -5.84
N THR A 299 8.38 3.00 -6.70
CA THR A 299 8.12 1.98 -7.72
C THR A 299 8.20 0.56 -7.18
N PHE A 300 8.41 0.38 -5.89
CA PHE A 300 8.43 -0.95 -5.29
C PHE A 300 7.04 -1.57 -5.39
N LEU A 301 6.97 -2.73 -6.02
CA LEU A 301 5.71 -3.44 -6.22
C LEU A 301 5.21 -4.06 -4.91
N LYS A 302 4.12 -3.51 -4.36
CA LYS A 302 3.58 -3.90 -3.05
C LYS A 302 2.61 -5.06 -3.13
N ASN A 303 1.89 -5.15 -4.24
CA ASN A 303 0.88 -6.16 -4.48
C ASN A 303 1.05 -6.67 -5.92
N PHE A 304 1.31 -7.96 -6.09
CA PHE A 304 1.13 -8.61 -7.38
C PHE A 304 0.61 -10.02 -7.14
N ASN A 305 -0.71 -10.12 -7.09
CA ASN A 305 -1.43 -11.30 -6.60
C ASN A 305 -2.37 -11.85 -7.66
N TYR A 306 -2.51 -13.17 -7.67
CA TYR A 306 -3.55 -13.90 -8.37
C TYR A 306 -4.43 -14.60 -7.32
N ILE A 307 -5.70 -14.21 -7.25
CA ILE A 307 -6.71 -14.71 -6.33
C ILE A 307 -7.78 -15.43 -7.17
N PRO A 308 -7.69 -16.75 -7.34
CA PRO A 308 -8.70 -17.55 -8.04
C PRO A 308 -10.00 -17.66 -7.21
N PRO A 309 -11.08 -18.26 -7.76
CA PRO A 309 -12.31 -18.48 -7.03
C PRO A 309 -12.10 -19.22 -5.71
N GLU A 310 -12.82 -18.77 -4.69
CA GLU A 310 -12.73 -19.18 -3.28
C GLU A 310 -11.39 -18.80 -2.61
N GLY A 311 -10.59 -17.97 -3.28
CA GLY A 311 -9.42 -17.31 -2.72
C GLY A 311 -9.78 -16.03 -1.96
N PHE A 312 -8.86 -15.57 -1.12
CA PHE A 312 -9.00 -14.34 -0.34
C PHE A 312 -7.63 -13.81 0.09
N LEU A 313 -7.59 -12.54 0.49
CA LEU A 313 -6.52 -11.96 1.31
C LEU A 313 -7.18 -11.55 2.63
N ALA A 314 -6.76 -12.17 3.73
CA ALA A 314 -7.38 -12.01 5.05
C ALA A 314 -7.48 -10.54 5.46
N TRP A 315 -8.35 -10.25 6.44
CA TRP A 315 -8.41 -8.94 7.08
C TRP A 315 -7.03 -8.48 7.55
N HIS A 316 -6.63 -7.27 7.15
CA HIS A 316 -5.32 -6.68 7.44
C HIS A 316 -5.36 -5.15 7.29
N THR A 317 -4.25 -4.49 7.63
CA THR A 317 -4.15 -3.01 7.61
C THR A 317 -3.03 -2.46 6.73
N ASN A 318 -2.11 -3.31 6.23
CA ASN A 318 -0.86 -2.93 5.57
C ASN A 318 0.04 -1.96 6.39
N ARG A 319 -0.18 -1.81 7.70
CA ARG A 319 0.57 -0.84 8.52
C ARG A 319 2.09 -1.05 8.49
N TYR A 320 2.52 -2.29 8.27
CA TYR A 320 3.94 -2.66 8.20
C TYR A 320 4.51 -2.68 6.77
N ASP A 321 3.69 -2.40 5.77
CA ASP A 321 4.08 -2.37 4.36
C ASP A 321 4.13 -0.94 3.80
N ASN A 322 3.90 0.09 4.63
CA ASN A 322 3.97 1.50 4.24
C ASN A 322 5.40 2.02 4.32
N ASN A 323 5.91 2.62 3.24
CA ASN A 323 7.19 3.34 3.21
C ASN A 323 7.05 4.80 3.69
N GLY A 324 6.15 5.08 4.64
CA GLY A 324 5.81 6.44 5.06
C GLY A 324 4.93 7.19 4.05
N VAL A 325 4.30 6.48 3.12
CA VAL A 325 3.32 7.04 2.17
C VAL A 325 1.94 6.51 2.56
N PRO A 326 0.97 7.38 2.86
CA PRO A 326 -0.32 6.94 3.39
C PRO A 326 -1.25 6.39 2.30
N TYR A 327 -1.03 6.72 1.03
CA TYR A 327 -1.93 6.34 -0.07
C TYR A 327 -1.46 5.13 -0.86
N ARG A 328 -2.43 4.40 -1.39
CA ARG A 328 -2.24 3.21 -2.22
C ARG A 328 -2.99 3.35 -3.53
N LEU A 329 -2.35 2.88 -4.60
CA LEU A 329 -2.96 2.73 -5.93
C LEU A 329 -2.97 1.25 -6.30
N TYR A 330 -4.15 0.71 -6.57
CA TYR A 330 -4.33 -0.68 -6.99
C TYR A 330 -4.96 -0.72 -8.38
N MET A 331 -4.53 -1.65 -9.22
CA MET A 331 -5.12 -1.94 -10.53
C MET A 331 -5.61 -3.38 -10.57
N LEU A 332 -6.82 -3.58 -11.08
CA LEU A 332 -7.50 -4.88 -11.01
C LEU A 332 -7.86 -5.39 -12.40
N SER A 333 -7.56 -6.66 -12.62
CA SER A 333 -8.02 -7.40 -13.79
C SER A 333 -8.76 -8.64 -13.33
N THR A 334 -10.01 -8.77 -13.76
CA THR A 334 -10.88 -9.88 -13.34
C THR A 334 -11.43 -10.58 -14.58
N ASP A 335 -11.69 -11.88 -14.50
CA ASP A 335 -12.40 -12.59 -15.59
C ASP A 335 -13.93 -12.46 -15.50
N ARG A 336 -14.43 -11.86 -14.40
CA ARG A 336 -15.85 -11.70 -14.11
C ARG A 336 -16.06 -10.55 -13.13
N ASP A 337 -16.63 -9.45 -13.63
CA ASP A 337 -17.04 -8.31 -12.83
C ASP A 337 -18.05 -8.71 -11.74
N GLY A 338 -17.89 -8.16 -10.54
CA GLY A 338 -18.68 -8.51 -9.36
C GLY A 338 -18.49 -9.95 -8.86
N GLY A 339 -17.51 -10.68 -9.40
CA GLY A 339 -17.13 -12.02 -8.92
C GLY A 339 -16.08 -12.02 -7.80
N SER A 340 -15.53 -10.85 -7.48
CA SER A 340 -14.60 -10.56 -6.39
C SER A 340 -14.97 -9.23 -5.73
N PHE A 341 -14.58 -9.06 -4.48
CA PHE A 341 -14.94 -7.92 -3.66
C PHE A 341 -13.74 -7.45 -2.84
N PHE A 342 -13.64 -6.13 -2.70
CA PHE A 342 -12.83 -5.49 -1.69
C PHE A 342 -13.77 -4.98 -0.61
N LYS A 343 -13.53 -5.41 0.62
CA LYS A 343 -14.31 -4.98 1.78
C LYS A 343 -13.42 -4.24 2.73
N TYR A 344 -13.94 -3.19 3.34
CA TYR A 344 -13.21 -2.36 4.29
C TYR A 344 -14.14 -1.81 5.36
N LEU A 345 -13.55 -1.41 6.48
CA LEU A 345 -14.29 -0.75 7.55
C LEU A 345 -14.23 0.76 7.36
N LEU A 346 -15.39 1.39 7.40
CA LEU A 346 -15.53 2.83 7.52
C LEU A 346 -15.08 3.30 8.91
N PRO A 347 -14.77 4.59 9.12
CA PRO A 347 -14.35 5.11 10.42
C PRO A 347 -15.36 4.87 11.56
N ASP A 348 -16.66 4.83 11.24
CA ASP A 348 -17.74 4.47 12.17
C ASP A 348 -17.79 2.96 12.52
N GLY A 349 -16.93 2.15 11.88
CA GLY A 349 -16.84 0.70 12.05
C GLY A 349 -17.81 -0.11 11.18
N SER A 350 -18.64 0.54 10.37
CA SER A 350 -19.53 -0.14 9.43
C SER A 350 -18.73 -0.75 8.26
N LEU A 351 -19.29 -1.80 7.65
CA LEU A 351 -18.64 -2.53 6.57
C LEU A 351 -19.07 -1.93 5.22
N ALA A 352 -18.09 -1.44 4.46
CA ALA A 352 -18.26 -1.15 3.05
C ALA A 352 -17.79 -2.35 2.20
N GLU A 353 -18.56 -2.70 1.18
CA GLU A 353 -18.24 -3.76 0.21
C GLU A 353 -18.31 -3.21 -1.20
N VAL A 354 -17.23 -3.40 -1.96
CA VAL A 354 -17.10 -2.86 -3.30
C VAL A 354 -16.76 -3.98 -4.27
N ALA A 355 -17.59 -4.12 -5.30
CA ALA A 355 -17.45 -5.13 -6.33
C ALA A 355 -16.27 -4.81 -7.26
N ASP A 356 -15.33 -5.73 -7.38
CA ASP A 356 -14.20 -5.58 -8.32
C ASP A 356 -14.70 -5.74 -9.77
N PHE A 357 -14.18 -4.92 -10.67
CA PHE A 357 -14.39 -5.03 -12.12
C PHE A 357 -13.06 -4.98 -12.89
N HIS A 358 -13.06 -5.48 -14.12
CA HIS A 358 -11.88 -5.48 -14.99
C HIS A 358 -11.53 -4.06 -15.44
N GLY A 359 -10.28 -3.66 -15.18
CA GLY A 359 -9.82 -2.30 -15.45
C GLY A 359 -10.04 -1.33 -14.30
N ALA A 360 -10.47 -1.78 -13.12
CA ALA A 360 -10.60 -0.89 -11.98
C ALA A 360 -9.23 -0.36 -11.53
N VAL A 361 -9.15 0.95 -11.33
CA VAL A 361 -8.07 1.66 -10.63
C VAL A 361 -8.67 2.14 -9.31
N ARG A 362 -8.12 1.65 -8.21
CA ARG A 362 -8.60 1.93 -6.86
C ARG A 362 -7.58 2.74 -6.08
N LEU A 363 -8.03 3.85 -5.50
CA LEU A 363 -7.23 4.74 -4.66
C LEU A 363 -7.81 4.71 -3.25
N PHE A 364 -6.96 4.58 -2.25
CA PHE A 364 -7.39 4.61 -0.85
C PHE A 364 -6.27 5.09 0.05
N LYS A 365 -6.67 5.68 1.18
CA LYS A 365 -5.76 6.07 2.25
C LYS A 365 -5.66 4.93 3.25
N ASN A 366 -4.45 4.43 3.45
CA ASN A 366 -4.16 3.32 4.32
C ASN A 366 -3.87 3.74 5.76
N THR A 367 -3.28 4.93 5.94
CA THR A 367 -2.95 5.49 7.26
C THR A 367 -3.60 6.85 7.37
N ASN A 368 -4.45 7.01 8.37
CA ASN A 368 -5.04 8.28 8.78
C ASN A 368 -4.32 8.73 10.05
N VAL A 369 -3.95 10.02 10.09
CA VAL A 369 -3.37 10.64 11.27
C VAL A 369 -4.39 11.66 11.77
N ASP A 370 -4.84 11.47 12.98
CA ASP A 370 -5.72 12.42 13.65
C ASP A 370 -4.96 13.74 13.87
N ARG A 371 -5.52 14.87 13.43
CA ARG A 371 -4.80 16.16 13.44
C ARG A 371 -4.59 16.69 14.86
N GLU A 372 -5.51 16.40 15.77
CA GLU A 372 -5.47 16.93 17.14
C GLU A 372 -4.56 16.11 18.05
N THR A 373 -4.66 14.79 17.96
CA THR A 373 -3.98 13.84 18.86
C THR A 373 -2.71 13.26 18.26
N GLY A 374 -2.53 13.35 16.94
CA GLY A 374 -1.46 12.66 16.21
C GLY A 374 -1.63 11.14 16.16
N ALA A 375 -2.76 10.60 16.63
CA ALA A 375 -3.00 9.17 16.67
C ALA A 375 -3.16 8.60 15.26
N GLU A 376 -2.44 7.52 14.96
CA GLU A 376 -2.58 6.81 13.70
C GLU A 376 -3.72 5.79 13.76
N SER A 377 -4.58 5.81 12.75
CA SER A 377 -5.51 4.73 12.45
C SER A 377 -5.21 4.15 11.07
N PHE A 378 -5.55 2.87 10.88
CA PHE A 378 -5.25 2.17 9.63
C PHE A 378 -6.52 1.56 9.05
N LEU A 379 -6.62 1.58 7.72
CA LEU A 379 -7.75 1.01 6.99
C LEU A 379 -7.74 -0.51 7.13
N TRP A 380 -8.67 -1.06 7.92
CA TRP A 380 -8.94 -2.49 7.92
C TRP A 380 -9.65 -2.89 6.63
N HIS A 381 -9.07 -3.84 5.91
CA HIS A 381 -9.65 -4.33 4.67
C HIS A 381 -9.32 -5.80 4.39
N THR A 382 -10.11 -6.40 3.51
CA THR A 382 -9.96 -7.76 3.00
C THR A 382 -10.28 -7.79 1.52
N VAL A 383 -9.75 -8.78 0.82
CA VAL A 383 -10.17 -9.11 -0.55
C VAL A 383 -10.71 -10.52 -0.54
N VAL A 384 -11.87 -10.74 -1.14
CA VAL A 384 -12.43 -12.08 -1.29
C VAL A 384 -12.89 -12.28 -2.72
N SER A 385 -12.56 -13.42 -3.31
CA SER A 385 -12.96 -13.76 -4.69
C SER A 385 -13.86 -14.99 -4.70
N PRO A 386 -15.18 -14.86 -4.45
CA PRO A 386 -16.07 -16.02 -4.40
C PRO A 386 -16.16 -16.75 -5.74
N LYS A 387 -16.08 -16.01 -6.86
CA LYS A 387 -16.44 -16.52 -8.19
C LYS A 387 -15.47 -16.13 -9.30
N ALA A 388 -14.63 -15.12 -9.11
CA ALA A 388 -13.72 -14.62 -10.14
C ALA A 388 -12.28 -15.12 -9.97
N HIS A 389 -11.53 -15.06 -11.06
CA HIS A 389 -10.08 -15.06 -11.09
C HIS A 389 -9.60 -13.61 -11.12
N ARG A 390 -9.20 -13.11 -9.96
CA ARG A 390 -8.73 -11.74 -9.78
C ARG A 390 -7.22 -11.67 -9.85
N HIS A 391 -6.69 -10.78 -10.67
CA HIS A 391 -5.31 -10.34 -10.62
C HIS A 391 -5.29 -8.91 -10.10
N SER A 392 -4.34 -8.60 -9.22
CA SER A 392 -4.14 -7.24 -8.75
C SER A 392 -2.69 -6.84 -8.77
N LEU A 393 -2.47 -5.58 -9.10
CA LEU A 393 -1.21 -4.87 -9.02
C LEU A 393 -1.37 -3.72 -8.03
N GLY A 394 -0.37 -3.39 -7.22
CA GLY A 394 -0.49 -2.29 -6.27
C GLY A 394 0.82 -1.64 -5.89
N PHE A 395 0.77 -0.32 -5.73
CA PHE A 395 1.87 0.57 -5.41
C PHE A 395 1.48 1.52 -4.27
N GLU A 396 2.48 2.21 -3.73
CA GLU A 396 2.26 3.45 -2.99
C GLU A 396 2.19 4.62 -3.98
N ILE A 397 1.44 5.65 -3.64
CA ILE A 397 1.33 6.88 -4.43
C ILE A 397 1.48 8.07 -3.51
N THR A 398 2.38 9.00 -3.82
CA THR A 398 2.56 10.18 -2.98
C THR A 398 1.38 11.14 -3.15
N PRO A 399 1.12 12.04 -2.18
CA PRO A 399 0.06 13.06 -2.30
C PRO A 399 0.13 13.84 -3.62
N ALA A 400 1.33 14.31 -3.99
CA ALA A 400 1.55 15.05 -5.23
C ALA A 400 1.21 14.24 -6.49
N LEU A 401 1.60 12.96 -6.53
CA LEU A 401 1.29 12.10 -7.68
C LEU A 401 -0.19 11.69 -7.73
N LEU A 402 -0.83 11.57 -6.57
CA LEU A 402 -2.25 11.27 -6.48
C LEU A 402 -3.08 12.42 -7.09
N VAL A 403 -2.79 13.67 -6.70
CA VAL A 403 -3.45 14.85 -7.29
C VAL A 403 -3.15 14.95 -8.79
N ALA A 404 -1.88 14.80 -9.20
CA ALA A 404 -1.53 14.84 -10.63
C ALA A 404 -2.21 13.72 -11.45
N LEU A 405 -2.41 12.55 -10.85
CA LEU A 405 -3.13 11.44 -11.49
C LEU A 405 -4.61 11.78 -11.69
N LEU A 406 -5.24 12.43 -10.71
CA LEU A 406 -6.63 12.87 -10.80
C LEU A 406 -6.79 14.01 -11.80
N ASP A 407 -5.83 14.94 -11.88
CA ASP A 407 -5.78 15.98 -12.92
C ASP A 407 -5.66 15.40 -14.33
N ALA A 408 -5.00 14.26 -14.49
CA ALA A 408 -4.87 13.55 -15.76
C ALA A 408 -6.03 12.60 -16.06
N CYS A 409 -7.04 12.53 -15.18
CA CYS A 409 -8.17 11.62 -15.28
C CYS A 409 -9.45 12.33 -15.72
N ASP A 410 -10.09 11.81 -16.76
CA ASP A 410 -11.36 12.34 -17.28
C ASP A 410 -12.50 12.13 -16.28
N GLY A 411 -13.07 13.22 -15.76
CA GLY A 411 -14.21 13.21 -14.84
C GLY A 411 -13.91 12.79 -13.38
N CYS A 412 -12.63 12.60 -13.02
CA CYS A 412 -12.28 12.06 -11.69
C CYS A 412 -12.61 13.02 -10.55
N TRP A 413 -12.51 14.34 -10.78
CA TRP A 413 -12.75 15.33 -9.74
C TRP A 413 -14.24 15.44 -9.41
N GLU A 414 -15.09 15.32 -10.41
CA GLU A 414 -16.55 15.28 -10.27
C GLU A 414 -16.98 14.07 -9.44
N ASP A 415 -16.39 12.90 -9.69
CA ASP A 415 -16.65 11.71 -8.88
C ASP A 415 -16.17 11.87 -7.43
N PHE A 416 -15.05 12.58 -7.20
CA PHE A 416 -14.59 12.91 -5.85
C PHE A 416 -15.54 13.86 -5.13
N GLN A 417 -16.10 14.84 -5.84
CA GLN A 417 -17.10 15.76 -5.31
C GLN A 417 -18.38 15.00 -4.94
N MET A 418 -18.87 14.13 -5.83
CA MET A 418 -20.03 13.27 -5.53
C MET A 418 -19.81 12.40 -4.29
N LEU A 419 -18.60 11.84 -4.11
CA LEU A 419 -18.27 11.09 -2.90
C LEU A 419 -18.24 11.98 -1.65
N LEU A 420 -17.81 13.23 -1.76
CA LEU A 420 -17.85 14.18 -0.65
C LEU A 420 -19.30 14.48 -0.25
N ASP A 421 -20.18 14.73 -1.22
CA ASP A 421 -21.60 15.00 -0.98
C ASP A 421 -22.31 13.79 -0.35
N GLU A 422 -21.92 12.56 -0.71
CA GLU A 422 -22.40 11.33 -0.06
C GLU A 422 -21.91 11.14 1.39
N ILE A 423 -20.73 11.68 1.73
CA ILE A 423 -20.14 11.60 3.07
C ILE A 423 -20.83 12.60 4.01
N ASP A 424 -21.10 13.81 3.53
CA ASP A 424 -21.73 14.87 4.30
C ASP A 424 -22.96 15.43 3.56
N PRO A 425 -24.11 14.73 3.63
CA PRO A 425 -25.33 15.19 2.98
C PRO A 425 -25.89 16.48 3.60
N SER A 426 -25.41 16.87 4.80
CA SER A 426 -25.87 18.09 5.46
C SER A 426 -25.27 19.36 4.87
N ALA A 427 -24.20 19.25 4.06
CA ALA A 427 -23.61 20.38 3.36
C ALA A 427 -24.56 20.98 2.29
N GLU A 428 -25.51 20.21 1.75
CA GLU A 428 -26.49 20.70 0.77
C GLU A 428 -27.70 21.41 1.42
N GLU A 429 -28.02 21.16 2.70
CA GLU A 429 -29.15 21.80 3.39
C GLU A 429 -28.83 23.23 3.88
N GLY A 430 -27.67 23.77 3.51
CA GLY A 430 -27.25 25.14 3.80
C GLY A 430 -27.77 26.20 2.83
N SER A 431 -28.68 25.87 1.90
CA SER A 431 -29.47 26.91 1.21
C SER A 431 -30.34 27.60 2.26
N ASP A 432 -30.02 28.86 2.52
CA ASP A 432 -30.61 29.70 3.56
C ASP A 432 -32.15 29.60 3.49
N PRO A 433 -32.85 29.11 4.53
CA PRO A 433 -34.32 29.07 4.52
C PRO A 433 -34.94 30.47 4.34
N LEU A 434 -34.16 31.54 4.48
CA LEU A 434 -34.54 32.90 4.15
C LEU A 434 -34.71 33.12 2.63
N GLU A 435 -33.96 32.45 1.75
CA GLU A 435 -34.15 32.57 0.30
C GLU A 435 -35.46 31.90 -0.16
N ASP A 436 -35.88 30.82 0.52
CA ASP A 436 -37.16 30.17 0.26
C ASP A 436 -38.35 31.02 0.75
N GLU A 437 -38.22 31.72 1.88
CA GLU A 437 -39.24 32.67 2.35
C GLU A 437 -39.32 33.93 1.47
N GLU A 438 -38.17 34.49 1.05
CA GLU A 438 -38.13 35.69 0.19
C GLU A 438 -38.66 35.38 -1.23
N MET A 439 -38.37 34.19 -1.77
CA MET A 439 -38.91 33.71 -3.04
C MET A 439 -40.42 33.39 -2.94
N GLU A 440 -40.91 32.89 -1.80
CA GLU A 440 -42.36 32.75 -1.56
C GLU A 440 -43.08 34.11 -1.48
N GLU A 441 -42.48 35.12 -0.84
CA GLU A 441 -43.03 36.49 -0.81
C GLU A 441 -43.02 37.15 -2.20
N GLU A 442 -41.95 36.98 -2.98
CA GLU A 442 -41.89 37.48 -4.35
C GLU A 442 -42.98 36.82 -5.23
N LEU A 443 -43.16 35.50 -5.11
CA LEU A 443 -44.22 34.76 -5.81
C LEU A 443 -45.64 35.17 -5.39
N LYS A 444 -45.84 35.51 -4.10
CA LYS A 444 -47.11 36.08 -3.62
C LYS A 444 -47.36 37.46 -4.22
N SER A 445 -46.35 38.33 -4.30
CA SER A 445 -46.46 39.66 -4.88
C SER A 445 -46.79 39.64 -6.39
N ILE A 446 -46.18 38.72 -7.15
CA ILE A 446 -46.43 38.57 -8.59
C ILE A 446 -47.87 38.07 -8.84
N LYS A 447 -48.35 37.10 -8.05
CA LYS A 447 -49.74 36.61 -8.15
C LYS A 447 -50.77 37.67 -7.77
N ALA A 448 -50.50 38.50 -6.77
CA ALA A 448 -51.38 39.62 -6.41
C ALA A 448 -51.48 40.65 -7.55
N GLY A 449 -50.35 40.97 -8.18
CA GLY A 449 -50.30 41.89 -9.33
C GLY A 449 -51.03 41.38 -10.59
N GLU A 450 -51.00 40.07 -10.87
CA GLU A 450 -51.69 39.49 -12.03
C GLU A 450 -53.22 39.37 -11.84
N LEU A 451 -53.69 39.26 -10.60
CA LEU A 451 -55.12 39.13 -10.29
C LEU A 451 -55.83 40.48 -10.06
N GLY A 452 -55.08 41.58 -9.95
CA GLY A 452 -55.64 42.92 -9.71
C GLY A 452 -56.44 42.99 -8.40
N LEU A 453 -56.05 42.17 -7.41
CA LEU A 453 -56.63 42.19 -6.07
C LEU A 453 -55.85 43.20 -5.24
N ASP A 454 -56.55 44.18 -4.68
CA ASP A 454 -55.97 45.10 -3.69
C ASP A 454 -55.62 44.28 -2.43
N GLU A 455 -54.46 44.54 -1.82
CA GLU A 455 -53.89 43.78 -0.68
C GLU A 455 -54.82 43.73 0.55
N ASP A 456 -55.86 44.55 0.60
CA ASP A 456 -56.80 44.65 1.72
C ASP A 456 -57.85 43.50 1.81
N ASP A 457 -57.92 42.59 0.81
CA ASP A 457 -58.94 41.52 0.75
C ASP A 457 -58.46 40.11 1.20
N LEU A 458 -57.20 39.95 1.66
CA LEU A 458 -56.61 38.62 1.95
C LEU A 458 -56.60 38.21 3.44
N ASP A 459 -57.10 39.03 4.34
CA ASP A 459 -57.17 38.75 5.78
C ASP A 459 -58.60 38.48 6.28
N ASP A 460 -59.21 37.33 5.91
CA ASP A 460 -60.28 36.73 6.75
C ASP A 460 -60.41 35.21 6.47
N PRO A 461 -60.24 34.33 7.48
CA PRO A 461 -60.16 32.87 7.32
C PRO A 461 -61.47 32.13 7.03
#